data_AF-A0A812PGT2-F1
#
_entry.id   AF-A0A812PGT2-F1
#
_cell.length_a   1.000
_cell.length_b   1.000
_cell.length_c   1.000
_cell.angle_alpha   90.00
_cell.angle_beta   90.00
_cell.angle_gamma   90.00
#
_symmetry.space_group_name_H-M   'P 1'
#
loop_
_entity.id
_entity.type
_entity.pdbx_description
1 polymer ?
#
loop_
_entity_poly.entity_id
_entity_poly.type
_entity_poly.pdbx_seq_one_letter_code
_entity_poly.pdbx_strand_id
1 'polypeptide(L)'
;MDLGPVLAIFRRHWDSQGRLARSTLLRLLEELSDFEVEALDALIVSSGAAGPQDQHVDCHQLLDYLWGEQRRVSPIFHPWPSQEEVAAQLRRRGFSVRQLIRFVKDHRIYEGRRLSEMSTAEVVRDIVIPKTRGRSCAMVELFEGGPKEPTCLMSHWWGNSFMSLVEAVLAHASGQVLPSERMCTQEQLDKTYWLCIFGVNQHVSICGTDANPCGCGAEKFLNDHPLCEMDKFGQMMQRIPEHAVAVDDHLFSFSRLWVLKELHTALCLGMDSEFCGRVASDVSVSSLQSVQFASASREEDRRMILLEIESSIGYAAFDSAILAKVKCERAKFAMADAVLRRRPDAVQALLSEDPALCNAQLRCFSSKSPLHFLAEQTRSATESQDVAQRPVILEMLLRARADPNLPDALGRTALHAICQWNGSAALARRLVAAAADVAAKATAGSLQGKTPAELLMSEDTVKLEHVNRGLTERSSAAKEELLAFLLAEGRV
;
A
#
# COMPACT_ATOMS: atom_id res chain seq x y z
N MET A 1 30.63 29.19 -18.24
CA MET A 1 31.78 29.97 -18.74
C MET A 1 32.06 29.54 -20.16
N ASP A 2 32.28 30.46 -21.10
CA ASP A 2 32.73 30.09 -22.45
C ASP A 2 34.19 29.59 -22.37
N LEU A 3 34.41 28.33 -22.71
CA LEU A 3 35.63 27.57 -22.40
C LEU A 3 36.77 27.80 -23.41
N GLY A 4 36.47 28.33 -24.58
CA GLY A 4 37.45 28.55 -25.65
C GLY A 4 38.63 29.47 -25.24
N PRO A 5 38.37 30.65 -24.66
CA PRO A 5 39.42 31.57 -24.24
C PRO A 5 40.29 31.04 -23.09
N VAL A 6 39.69 30.35 -22.12
CA VAL A 6 40.36 29.80 -20.93
C VAL A 6 41.32 28.67 -21.32
N LEU A 7 40.87 27.74 -22.18
CA LEU A 7 41.72 26.66 -22.68
C LEU A 7 42.88 27.18 -23.55
N ALA A 8 42.68 28.28 -24.26
CA ALA A 8 43.73 28.92 -25.05
C ALA A 8 44.83 29.55 -24.17
N ILE A 9 44.48 30.03 -22.97
CA ILE A 9 45.45 30.52 -21.98
C ILE A 9 46.26 29.36 -21.40
N PHE A 10 45.60 28.29 -20.95
CA PHE A 10 46.29 27.12 -20.37
C PHE A 10 47.28 26.47 -21.36
N ARG A 11 46.89 26.34 -22.63
CA ARG A 11 47.74 25.81 -23.71
C ARG A 11 49.06 26.55 -23.91
N ARG A 12 49.12 27.84 -23.57
CA ARG A 12 50.36 28.65 -23.69
C ARG A 12 51.40 28.30 -22.63
N HIS A 13 50.99 27.68 -21.54
CA HIS A 13 51.85 27.36 -20.40
C HIS A 13 52.20 25.86 -20.30
N TRP A 14 51.62 25.02 -21.16
CA TRP A 14 51.94 23.59 -21.21
C TRP A 14 53.34 23.33 -21.75
N ASP A 15 54.00 22.30 -21.20
CA ASP A 15 55.19 21.72 -21.79
C ASP A 15 54.86 20.87 -23.04
N SER A 16 55.89 20.38 -23.72
CA SER A 16 55.72 19.53 -24.92
C SER A 16 55.03 18.19 -24.65
N GLN A 17 54.80 17.83 -23.38
CA GLN A 17 54.11 16.61 -22.94
C GLN A 17 52.69 16.92 -22.42
N GLY A 18 52.22 18.17 -22.54
CA GLY A 18 50.89 18.57 -22.07
C GLY A 18 50.78 18.70 -20.56
N ARG A 19 51.89 18.95 -19.85
CA ARG A 19 51.91 19.14 -18.40
C ARG A 19 52.10 20.61 -18.05
N LEU A 20 51.52 21.01 -16.91
CA LEU A 20 51.63 22.37 -16.36
C LEU A 20 52.13 22.32 -14.93
N ALA A 21 53.01 23.26 -14.56
CA ALA A 21 53.43 23.39 -13.16
C ALA A 21 52.21 23.67 -12.26
N ARG A 22 52.04 22.86 -11.20
CA ARG A 22 50.87 22.90 -10.31
C ARG A 22 50.64 24.27 -9.69
N SER A 23 51.71 24.93 -9.25
CA SER A 23 51.67 26.30 -8.70
C SER A 23 51.28 27.37 -9.73
N THR A 24 51.48 27.11 -11.02
CA THR A 24 51.05 28.00 -12.10
C THR A 24 49.60 27.75 -12.45
N LEU A 25 49.17 26.48 -12.49
CA LEU A 25 47.78 26.10 -12.70
C LEU A 25 46.86 26.66 -11.60
N LEU A 26 47.23 26.50 -10.32
CA LEU A 26 46.44 26.98 -9.20
C LEU A 26 46.27 28.50 -9.21
N ARG A 27 47.35 29.27 -9.47
CA ARG A 27 47.26 30.73 -9.62
C ARG A 27 46.36 31.16 -10.78
N LEU A 28 46.51 30.52 -11.94
CA LEU A 28 45.68 30.83 -13.09
C LEU A 28 44.20 30.51 -12.85
N LEU A 29 43.90 29.43 -12.11
CA LEU A 29 42.53 29.06 -11.75
C LEU A 29 41.94 29.98 -10.68
N GLU A 30 42.73 30.40 -9.71
CA GLU A 30 42.36 31.39 -8.69
C GLU A 30 42.04 32.76 -9.32
N GLU A 31 42.79 33.19 -10.35
CA GLU A 31 42.50 34.43 -11.09
C GLU A 31 41.25 34.34 -11.98
N LEU A 32 40.82 33.12 -12.34
CA LEU A 32 39.71 32.86 -13.26
C LEU A 32 38.43 32.37 -12.58
N SER A 33 38.45 32.12 -11.26
CA SER A 33 37.31 31.56 -10.53
C SER A 33 37.28 31.99 -9.06
N ASP A 34 36.09 31.97 -8.45
CA ASP A 34 35.92 32.28 -7.02
C ASP A 34 36.20 31.07 -6.10
N PHE A 35 36.93 30.05 -6.59
CA PHE A 35 37.21 28.84 -5.81
C PHE A 35 38.46 29.02 -4.93
N GLU A 36 38.38 28.51 -3.70
CA GLU A 36 39.54 28.42 -2.80
C GLU A 36 40.61 27.47 -3.37
N VAL A 37 41.88 27.82 -3.18
CA VAL A 37 43.04 27.07 -3.71
C VAL A 37 43.03 25.62 -3.24
N GLU A 38 42.58 25.36 -2.01
CA GLU A 38 42.45 24.04 -1.41
C GLU A 38 41.44 23.16 -2.15
N ALA A 39 40.33 23.74 -2.62
CA ALA A 39 39.30 23.03 -3.37
C ALA A 39 39.79 22.70 -4.79
N LEU A 40 40.51 23.63 -5.42
CA LEU A 40 41.14 23.42 -6.72
C LEU A 40 42.22 22.34 -6.66
N ASP A 41 43.00 22.32 -5.57
CA ASP A 41 44.05 21.33 -5.35
C ASP A 41 43.48 19.92 -5.10
N ALA A 42 42.40 19.82 -4.31
CA ALA A 42 41.69 18.57 -4.11
C ALA A 42 41.12 17.98 -5.42
N LEU A 43 40.69 18.85 -6.34
CA LEU A 43 40.17 18.46 -7.65
C LEU A 43 41.27 17.89 -8.56
N ILE A 44 42.47 18.49 -8.54
CA ILE A 44 43.65 17.98 -9.26
C ILE A 44 44.04 16.58 -8.77
N VAL A 45 43.99 16.36 -7.45
CA VAL A 45 44.27 15.04 -6.87
C VAL A 45 43.17 14.04 -7.24
N SER A 46 41.90 14.46 -7.17
CA SER A 46 40.74 13.61 -7.48
C SER A 46 40.63 13.24 -8.96
N SER A 47 41.18 14.06 -9.86
CA SER A 47 41.24 13.74 -11.28
C SER A 47 42.33 12.72 -11.62
N GLY A 48 43.23 12.42 -10.69
CA GLY A 48 44.41 11.60 -10.90
C GLY A 48 45.46 12.26 -11.80
N ALA A 49 45.30 13.54 -12.13
CA ALA A 49 46.22 14.29 -13.00
C ALA A 49 47.54 14.64 -12.31
N ALA A 50 47.56 14.64 -10.97
CA ALA A 50 48.76 14.75 -10.14
C ALA A 50 48.47 14.22 -8.74
N GLY A 51 49.42 13.50 -8.14
CA GLY A 51 49.37 13.12 -6.73
C GLY A 51 49.63 14.32 -5.80
N PRO A 52 49.36 14.24 -4.49
CA PRO A 52 49.45 15.38 -3.56
C PRO A 52 50.82 16.08 -3.49
N GLN A 53 51.91 15.39 -3.85
CA GLN A 53 53.27 15.93 -3.81
C GLN A 53 53.85 16.24 -5.21
N ASP A 54 53.09 15.98 -6.26
CA ASP A 54 53.56 16.19 -7.63
C ASP A 54 53.57 17.68 -7.97
N GLN A 55 54.68 18.13 -8.56
CA GLN A 55 54.90 19.54 -8.93
C GLN A 55 54.29 19.90 -10.29
N HIS A 56 53.90 18.91 -11.09
CA HIS A 56 53.35 19.08 -12.43
C HIS A 56 52.04 18.31 -12.56
N VAL A 57 51.10 18.87 -13.31
CA VAL A 57 49.75 18.33 -13.52
C VAL A 57 49.60 17.94 -14.98
N ASP A 58 49.17 16.69 -15.22
CA ASP A 58 48.80 16.21 -16.55
C ASP A 58 47.50 16.90 -16.99
N CYS A 59 47.63 17.86 -17.91
CA CYS A 59 46.47 18.63 -18.33
C CYS A 59 45.56 17.82 -19.24
N HIS A 60 46.05 16.79 -19.95
CA HIS A 60 45.17 15.91 -20.73
C HIS A 60 44.28 15.10 -19.81
N GLN A 61 44.85 14.48 -18.77
CA GLN A 61 44.09 13.72 -17.80
C GLN A 61 43.13 14.59 -16.98
N LEU A 62 43.56 15.80 -16.61
CA LEU A 62 42.68 16.75 -15.94
C LEU A 62 41.51 17.19 -16.85
N LEU A 63 41.79 17.47 -18.12
CA LEU A 63 40.77 17.82 -19.09
C LEU A 63 39.83 16.65 -19.39
N ASP A 64 40.33 15.42 -19.49
CA ASP A 64 39.52 14.21 -19.67
C ASP A 64 38.64 13.94 -18.44
N TYR A 65 39.15 14.20 -17.24
CA TYR A 65 38.34 14.11 -16.02
C TYR A 65 37.21 15.16 -16.00
N LEU A 66 37.50 16.37 -16.45
CA LEU A 66 36.55 17.48 -16.47
C LEU A 66 35.58 17.45 -17.67
N TRP A 67 35.98 16.88 -18.82
CA TRP A 67 35.29 16.97 -20.11
C TRP A 67 35.16 15.65 -20.90
N GLY A 68 35.60 14.51 -20.37
CA GLY A 68 35.51 13.20 -21.04
C GLY A 68 34.07 12.76 -21.33
N GLU A 69 33.84 12.15 -22.50
CA GLU A 69 32.51 11.84 -23.05
C GLU A 69 31.65 10.84 -22.24
N GLN A 70 32.18 10.25 -21.16
CA GLN A 70 31.38 9.44 -20.23
C GLN A 70 30.70 10.24 -19.10
N ARG A 71 30.84 11.57 -19.07
CA ARG A 71 30.03 12.46 -18.24
C ARG A 71 29.50 13.65 -19.06
N ARG A 72 28.61 13.40 -20.02
CA ARG A 72 27.67 14.43 -20.48
C ARG A 72 26.58 14.65 -19.43
N VAL A 73 26.98 15.18 -18.28
CA VAL A 73 26.15 16.03 -17.42
C VAL A 73 27.09 17.14 -16.97
N SER A 74 26.95 18.33 -17.53
CA SER A 74 27.63 19.54 -17.05
C SER A 74 27.44 19.66 -15.53
N PRO A 75 28.42 20.16 -14.75
CA PRO A 75 28.11 20.72 -13.45
C PRO A 75 27.53 22.13 -13.69
N ILE A 76 26.31 22.17 -14.23
CA ILE A 76 25.33 23.00 -13.56
C ILE A 76 25.23 22.30 -12.20
N PHE A 77 25.67 22.94 -11.12
CA PHE A 77 25.29 22.52 -9.78
C PHE A 77 23.77 22.62 -9.75
N HIS A 78 23.09 21.59 -10.21
CA HIS A 78 21.75 21.30 -9.76
C HIS A 78 22.00 20.86 -8.32
N PRO A 79 21.62 21.66 -7.31
CA PRO A 79 21.68 21.18 -5.94
C PRO A 79 20.98 19.81 -5.92
N TRP A 80 21.54 18.86 -5.17
CA TRP A 80 20.84 17.60 -4.92
C TRP A 80 19.40 17.93 -4.55
N PRO A 81 18.43 17.15 -5.06
CA PRO A 81 17.05 17.41 -4.72
C PRO A 81 16.93 17.43 -3.20
N SER A 82 16.18 18.38 -2.67
CA SER A 82 15.91 18.43 -1.25
C SER A 82 15.23 17.14 -0.80
N GLN A 83 15.30 16.82 0.49
CA GLN A 83 14.57 15.66 1.01
C GLN A 83 13.07 15.74 0.67
N GLU A 84 12.50 16.97 0.67
CA GLU A 84 11.11 17.20 0.29
C GLU A 84 10.83 16.91 -1.18
N GLU A 85 11.77 17.20 -2.08
CA GLU A 85 11.65 16.90 -3.51
C GLU A 85 11.71 15.40 -3.77
N VAL A 86 12.63 14.68 -3.10
CA VAL A 86 12.69 13.20 -3.18
C VAL A 86 11.41 12.58 -2.63
N ALA A 87 10.93 13.03 -1.47
CA ALA A 87 9.67 12.60 -0.89
C ALA A 87 8.48 12.91 -1.83
N ALA A 88 8.46 14.09 -2.45
CA ALA A 88 7.41 14.48 -3.39
C ALA A 88 7.41 13.61 -4.65
N GLN A 89 8.58 13.26 -5.19
CA GLN A 89 8.70 12.35 -6.32
C GLN A 89 8.26 10.94 -5.95
N LEU A 90 8.74 10.42 -4.81
CA LEU A 90 8.41 9.10 -4.31
C LEU A 90 6.89 8.94 -4.10
N ARG A 91 6.24 9.98 -3.58
CA ARG A 91 4.79 10.03 -3.40
C ARG A 91 4.02 9.79 -4.69
N ARG A 92 4.49 10.29 -5.84
CA ARG A 92 3.79 10.15 -7.12
C ARG A 92 3.92 8.75 -7.72
N ARG A 93 4.75 7.88 -7.13
CA ARG A 93 5.04 6.53 -7.62
C ARG A 93 4.07 5.48 -7.08
N GLY A 94 2.78 5.76 -7.15
CA GLY A 94 1.71 4.81 -6.88
C GLY A 94 1.20 4.09 -8.13
N PHE A 95 0.23 3.21 -7.92
CA PHE A 95 -0.44 2.43 -8.98
C PHE A 95 -1.92 2.28 -8.66
N SER A 96 -2.75 2.05 -9.68
CA SER A 96 -4.17 1.73 -9.52
C SER A 96 -4.41 0.24 -9.26
N VAL A 97 -5.52 -0.12 -8.60
CA VAL A 97 -5.94 -1.54 -8.45
C VAL A 97 -5.99 -2.25 -9.81
N ARG A 98 -6.43 -1.55 -10.85
CA ARG A 98 -6.43 -2.04 -12.23
C ARG A 98 -5.03 -2.43 -12.71
N GLN A 99 -4.01 -1.61 -12.44
CA GLN A 99 -2.62 -1.91 -12.79
C GLN A 99 -2.09 -3.10 -11.99
N LEU A 100 -2.44 -3.22 -10.71
CA LEU A 100 -2.06 -4.38 -9.89
C LEU A 100 -2.65 -5.69 -10.43
N ILE A 101 -3.92 -5.67 -10.80
CA ILE A 101 -4.61 -6.82 -11.40
C ILE A 101 -3.96 -7.21 -12.72
N ARG A 102 -3.62 -6.24 -13.57
CA ARG A 102 -2.89 -6.49 -14.82
C ARG A 102 -1.53 -7.14 -14.53
N PHE A 103 -0.78 -6.58 -13.58
CA PHE A 103 0.50 -7.17 -13.14
C PHE A 103 0.33 -8.64 -12.72
N VAL A 104 -0.68 -8.96 -11.90
CA VAL A 104 -0.96 -10.34 -11.48
C VAL A 104 -1.29 -11.25 -12.67
N LYS A 105 -2.08 -10.77 -13.64
CA LYS A 105 -2.44 -11.55 -14.84
C LYS A 105 -1.23 -11.83 -15.72
N ASP A 106 -0.42 -10.81 -15.97
CA ASP A 106 0.76 -10.89 -16.85
C ASP A 106 1.84 -11.81 -16.27
N HIS A 107 1.85 -12.00 -14.95
CA HIS A 107 2.84 -12.80 -14.23
C HIS A 107 2.23 -14.00 -13.51
N ARG A 108 1.04 -14.46 -13.90
CA ARG A 108 0.32 -15.56 -13.22
C ARG A 108 1.18 -16.82 -13.09
N ILE A 109 1.96 -17.12 -14.12
CA ILE A 109 3.02 -18.14 -14.13
C ILE A 109 4.30 -17.46 -14.58
N TYR A 110 5.34 -17.51 -13.76
CA TYR A 110 6.65 -16.94 -14.07
C TYR A 110 7.70 -18.04 -13.91
N GLU A 111 8.43 -18.34 -14.99
CA GLU A 111 9.45 -19.40 -15.04
C GLU A 111 8.97 -20.75 -14.47
N GLY A 112 7.71 -21.12 -14.74
CA GLY A 112 7.10 -22.37 -14.29
C GLY A 112 6.54 -22.37 -12.87
N ARG A 113 6.78 -21.32 -12.07
CA ARG A 113 6.19 -21.13 -10.73
C ARG A 113 4.92 -20.30 -10.82
N ARG A 114 3.93 -20.59 -9.97
CA ARG A 114 2.72 -19.75 -9.88
C ARG A 114 3.01 -18.56 -8.98
N LEU A 115 2.47 -17.38 -9.33
CA LEU A 115 2.61 -16.19 -8.49
C LEU A 115 2.02 -16.39 -7.07
N SER A 116 1.03 -17.27 -6.93
CA SER A 116 0.45 -17.68 -5.65
C SER A 116 1.42 -18.42 -4.71
N GLU A 117 2.51 -18.96 -5.25
CA GLU A 117 3.55 -19.69 -4.52
C GLU A 117 4.77 -18.81 -4.19
N MET A 118 4.71 -17.53 -4.54
CA MET A 118 5.80 -16.58 -4.32
C MET A 118 5.49 -15.65 -3.15
N SER A 119 6.48 -15.48 -2.28
CA SER A 119 6.53 -14.37 -1.34
C SER A 119 6.71 -13.04 -2.09
N THR A 120 6.37 -11.94 -1.42
CA THR A 120 6.56 -10.60 -1.97
C THR A 120 8.04 -10.31 -2.24
N ALA A 121 8.96 -10.82 -1.42
CA ALA A 121 10.41 -10.73 -1.62
C ALA A 121 10.86 -11.44 -2.90
N GLU A 122 10.32 -12.63 -3.18
CA GLU A 122 10.61 -13.36 -4.43
C GLU A 122 10.07 -12.62 -5.65
N VAL A 123 8.89 -11.98 -5.56
CA VAL A 123 8.37 -11.13 -6.65
C VAL A 123 9.30 -9.94 -6.91
N VAL A 124 9.85 -9.31 -5.88
CA VAL A 124 10.83 -8.24 -6.07
C VAL A 124 12.10 -8.76 -6.74
N ARG A 125 12.67 -9.85 -6.21
CA ARG A 125 13.92 -10.43 -6.68
C ARG A 125 13.82 -10.97 -8.11
N ASP A 126 12.78 -11.73 -8.42
CA ASP A 126 12.68 -12.54 -9.64
C ASP A 126 11.93 -11.81 -10.76
N ILE A 127 11.11 -10.81 -10.44
CA ILE A 127 10.26 -10.10 -11.42
C ILE A 127 10.58 -8.62 -11.48
N VAL A 128 10.50 -7.89 -10.36
CA VAL A 128 10.64 -6.42 -10.34
C VAL A 128 12.04 -5.98 -10.74
N ILE A 129 13.07 -6.50 -10.06
CA ILE A 129 14.47 -6.10 -10.30
C ILE A 129 14.89 -6.42 -11.75
N PRO A 130 14.65 -7.62 -12.30
CA PRO A 130 15.00 -7.93 -13.68
C PRO A 130 14.30 -7.03 -14.70
N LYS A 131 13.00 -6.76 -14.53
CA LYS A 131 12.22 -5.93 -15.48
C LYS A 131 12.62 -4.47 -15.47
N THR A 132 12.97 -3.94 -14.31
CA THR A 132 13.36 -2.53 -14.15
C THR A 132 14.83 -2.26 -14.46
N ARG A 133 15.67 -3.31 -14.57
CA ARG A 133 17.12 -3.17 -14.76
C ARG A 133 17.51 -2.34 -15.98
N GLY A 134 16.82 -2.51 -17.11
CA GLY A 134 17.15 -1.81 -18.35
C GLY A 134 17.01 -0.28 -18.26
N ARG A 135 16.14 0.21 -17.38
CA ARG A 135 15.90 1.65 -17.15
C ARG A 135 16.39 2.15 -15.79
N SER A 136 16.83 1.25 -14.91
CA SER A 136 17.23 1.55 -13.53
C SER A 136 16.20 2.43 -12.81
N CYS A 137 14.93 2.02 -12.86
CA CYS A 137 13.79 2.83 -12.41
C CYS A 137 12.85 2.06 -11.45
N ALA A 138 11.83 2.72 -10.92
CA ALA A 138 10.78 2.05 -10.13
C ALA A 138 9.84 1.22 -11.03
N MET A 139 9.20 0.18 -10.49
CA MET A 139 8.33 -0.71 -11.27
C MET A 139 7.11 0.01 -11.83
N VAL A 140 6.51 0.93 -11.07
CA VAL A 140 5.32 1.69 -11.50
C VAL A 140 5.59 2.54 -12.75
N GLU A 141 6.85 2.89 -13.04
CA GLU A 141 7.22 3.62 -14.25
C GLU A 141 7.17 2.76 -15.52
N LEU A 142 7.08 1.44 -15.35
CA LEU A 142 6.87 0.47 -16.43
C LEU A 142 5.40 0.05 -16.57
N PHE A 143 4.54 0.41 -15.62
CA PHE A 143 3.11 0.08 -15.73
C PHE A 143 2.48 0.86 -16.88
N GLU A 144 1.57 0.19 -17.60
CA GLU A 144 0.78 0.83 -18.64
C GLU A 144 -0.02 2.00 -18.04
N GLY A 145 0.04 3.17 -18.70
CA GLY A 145 -0.56 4.41 -18.19
C GLY A 145 0.25 5.11 -17.09
N GLY A 146 1.45 4.61 -16.78
CA GLY A 146 2.43 5.22 -15.88
C GLY A 146 2.02 5.25 -14.41
N PRO A 147 2.83 5.90 -13.57
CA PRO A 147 2.55 6.09 -12.15
C PRO A 147 1.24 6.82 -11.90
N LYS A 148 0.58 6.50 -10.79
CA LYS A 148 -0.63 7.15 -10.31
C LYS A 148 -0.38 7.77 -8.95
N GLU A 149 -0.98 8.94 -8.71
CA GLU A 149 -0.99 9.56 -7.39
C GLU A 149 -1.77 8.67 -6.41
N PRO A 150 -1.13 8.11 -5.36
CA PRO A 150 -1.76 7.19 -4.44
C PRO A 150 -2.67 7.92 -3.45
N THR A 151 -3.80 7.28 -3.10
CA THR A 151 -4.70 7.73 -2.03
C THR A 151 -4.40 6.99 -0.73
N CYS A 152 -3.82 5.79 -0.81
CA CYS A 152 -3.49 4.94 0.34
C CYS A 152 -2.06 4.43 0.25
N LEU A 153 -1.31 4.49 1.35
CA LEU A 153 -0.10 3.68 1.54
C LEU A 153 -0.48 2.35 2.19
N MET A 154 -0.02 1.24 1.61
CA MET A 154 -0.28 -0.10 2.14
C MET A 154 1.00 -0.71 2.71
N SER A 155 1.14 -0.64 4.03
CA SER A 155 2.25 -1.22 4.79
C SER A 155 2.17 -2.74 4.75
N HIS A 156 3.30 -3.42 4.55
CA HIS A 156 3.32 -4.86 4.32
C HIS A 156 4.67 -5.50 4.62
N TRP A 157 4.64 -6.80 4.89
CA TRP A 157 5.84 -7.61 5.07
C TRP A 157 6.21 -8.38 3.81
N TRP A 158 7.47 -8.24 3.36
CA TRP A 158 7.95 -8.89 2.13
C TRP A 158 8.01 -10.42 2.19
N GLY A 159 8.08 -11.02 3.39
CA GLY A 159 8.04 -12.48 3.54
C GLY A 159 6.63 -13.06 3.43
N ASN A 160 5.59 -12.21 3.45
CA ASN A 160 4.23 -12.65 3.21
C ASN A 160 4.03 -13.04 1.74
N SER A 161 3.08 -13.94 1.49
CA SER A 161 2.63 -14.30 0.13
C SER A 161 2.23 -13.04 -0.64
N PHE A 162 2.73 -12.89 -1.86
CA PHE A 162 2.37 -11.75 -2.71
C PHE A 162 0.87 -11.72 -3.00
N MET A 163 0.24 -12.88 -3.19
CA MET A 163 -1.20 -12.93 -3.39
C MET A 163 -2.00 -12.54 -2.15
N SER A 164 -1.48 -12.76 -0.94
CA SER A 164 -2.12 -12.26 0.29
C SER A 164 -2.04 -10.73 0.38
N LEU A 165 -0.93 -10.13 -0.06
CA LEU A 165 -0.82 -8.67 -0.20
C LEU A 165 -1.80 -8.12 -1.25
N VAL A 166 -1.90 -8.77 -2.41
CA VAL A 166 -2.89 -8.39 -3.44
C VAL A 166 -4.31 -8.47 -2.90
N GLU A 167 -4.65 -9.53 -2.18
CA GLU A 167 -5.95 -9.67 -1.53
C GLU A 167 -6.19 -8.57 -0.51
N ALA A 168 -5.22 -8.19 0.32
CA ALA A 168 -5.35 -7.07 1.25
C ALA A 168 -5.65 -5.75 0.53
N VAL A 169 -4.96 -5.47 -0.59
CA VAL A 169 -5.24 -4.28 -1.42
C VAL A 169 -6.66 -4.33 -1.99
N LEU A 170 -7.08 -5.47 -2.52
CA LEU A 170 -8.43 -5.62 -3.05
C LEU A 170 -9.51 -5.54 -1.96
N ALA A 171 -9.24 -6.06 -0.76
CA ALA A 171 -10.13 -5.97 0.40
C ALA A 171 -10.35 -4.51 0.79
N HIS A 172 -9.26 -3.74 0.93
CA HIS A 172 -9.32 -2.30 1.20
C HIS A 172 -10.07 -1.54 0.10
N ALA A 173 -9.77 -1.86 -1.17
CA ALA A 173 -10.35 -1.15 -2.30
C ALA A 173 -11.87 -1.37 -2.36
N SER A 174 -12.29 -2.62 -2.14
CA SER A 174 -13.65 -3.07 -2.38
C SER A 174 -14.56 -3.09 -1.14
N GLY A 175 -13.99 -2.98 0.07
CA GLY A 175 -14.74 -3.15 1.32
C GLY A 175 -15.23 -4.58 1.55
N GLN A 176 -14.47 -5.57 1.08
CA GLN A 176 -14.86 -6.98 1.09
C GLN A 176 -13.87 -7.83 1.87
N VAL A 177 -14.39 -8.79 2.62
CA VAL A 177 -13.60 -9.75 3.40
C VAL A 177 -12.93 -10.79 2.50
N LEU A 178 -13.62 -11.22 1.43
CA LEU A 178 -13.14 -12.20 0.45
C LEU A 178 -13.15 -11.55 -0.94
N PRO A 179 -12.14 -10.71 -1.23
CA PRO A 179 -12.15 -9.92 -2.45
C PRO A 179 -11.82 -10.77 -3.68
N SER A 180 -12.42 -10.40 -4.80
CA SER A 180 -12.01 -10.87 -6.12
C SER A 180 -11.96 -9.69 -7.08
N GLU A 181 -11.05 -9.72 -8.06
CA GLU A 181 -11.04 -8.74 -9.16
C GLU A 181 -12.44 -8.55 -9.75
N ARG A 182 -13.16 -9.66 -9.95
CA ARG A 182 -14.51 -9.71 -10.52
C ARG A 182 -15.55 -8.96 -9.68
N MET A 183 -15.22 -8.64 -8.44
CA MET A 183 -16.12 -8.03 -7.47
C MET A 183 -15.90 -6.51 -7.31
N CYS A 184 -14.93 -5.93 -8.03
CA CYS A 184 -14.62 -4.51 -7.98
C CYS A 184 -15.45 -3.70 -8.99
N THR A 185 -16.01 -2.57 -8.54
CA THR A 185 -16.61 -1.55 -9.44
C THR A 185 -15.51 -0.79 -10.20
N GLN A 186 -15.88 0.00 -11.22
CA GLN A 186 -14.89 0.83 -11.94
C GLN A 186 -14.17 1.81 -11.00
N GLU A 187 -14.91 2.46 -10.11
CA GLU A 187 -14.35 3.33 -9.06
C GLU A 187 -13.35 2.58 -8.15
N GLN A 188 -13.68 1.35 -7.74
CA GLN A 188 -12.80 0.53 -6.92
C GLN A 188 -11.54 0.07 -7.68
N LEU A 189 -11.63 -0.14 -9.00
CA LEU A 189 -10.49 -0.45 -9.85
C LEU A 189 -9.57 0.77 -10.07
N ASP A 190 -10.11 1.97 -9.96
CA ASP A 190 -9.38 3.23 -10.15
C ASP A 190 -8.78 3.77 -8.84
N LYS A 191 -9.12 3.19 -7.68
CA LYS A 191 -8.42 3.45 -6.41
C LYS A 191 -6.92 3.19 -6.55
N THR A 192 -6.13 4.00 -5.88
CA THR A 192 -4.68 4.08 -6.08
C THR A 192 -3.90 3.86 -4.78
N TYR A 193 -2.84 3.06 -4.88
CA TYR A 193 -2.06 2.59 -3.75
C TYR A 193 -0.58 2.87 -3.95
N TRP A 194 0.13 2.99 -2.85
CA TRP A 194 1.58 3.00 -2.81
C TRP A 194 2.08 1.73 -2.10
N LEU A 195 3.02 1.03 -2.74
CA LEU A 195 3.74 -0.13 -2.19
C LEU A 195 5.22 0.05 -2.45
N CYS A 196 6.06 -0.12 -1.43
CA CYS A 196 7.51 0.06 -1.56
C CYS A 196 8.13 -0.86 -2.63
N ILE A 197 7.60 -2.06 -2.85
CA ILE A 197 8.06 -2.99 -3.89
C ILE A 197 7.93 -2.43 -5.32
N PHE A 198 7.01 -1.49 -5.55
CA PHE A 198 6.76 -0.93 -6.87
C PHE A 198 7.15 0.55 -6.98
N GLY A 199 7.03 1.31 -5.89
CA GLY A 199 7.30 2.75 -5.86
C GLY A 199 8.77 3.11 -5.64
N VAL A 200 9.52 2.26 -4.92
CA VAL A 200 10.96 2.47 -4.69
C VAL A 200 11.75 1.98 -5.90
N ASN A 201 12.79 2.73 -6.27
CA ASN A 201 13.77 2.29 -7.25
C ASN A 201 14.73 1.28 -6.61
N GLN A 202 14.42 0.00 -6.79
CA GLN A 202 15.18 -1.11 -6.20
C GLN A 202 16.68 -1.09 -6.58
N HIS A 203 17.03 -0.46 -7.72
CA HIS A 203 18.41 -0.40 -8.21
C HIS A 203 19.30 0.58 -7.46
N VAL A 204 18.76 1.62 -6.87
CA VAL A 204 19.55 2.58 -6.05
C VAL A 204 19.37 2.35 -4.55
N SER A 205 18.60 1.32 -4.18
CA SER A 205 18.28 1.02 -2.78
C SER A 205 18.79 -0.35 -2.32
N ILE A 206 18.42 -1.46 -2.99
CA ILE A 206 18.58 -2.82 -2.40
C ILE A 206 19.20 -3.89 -3.31
N CYS A 207 19.24 -3.69 -4.63
CA CYS A 207 19.76 -4.71 -5.55
C CYS A 207 21.28 -4.87 -5.44
N GLY A 208 21.84 -5.92 -6.04
CA GLY A 208 23.29 -6.19 -5.99
C GLY A 208 23.77 -6.80 -4.67
N THR A 209 22.83 -7.31 -3.85
CA THR A 209 23.10 -8.06 -2.62
C THR A 209 22.84 -9.55 -2.85
N ASP A 210 23.30 -10.43 -1.96
CA ASP A 210 23.03 -11.88 -2.05
C ASP A 210 21.53 -12.20 -2.06
N ALA A 211 20.73 -11.43 -1.31
CA ALA A 211 19.28 -11.57 -1.27
C ALA A 211 18.60 -11.06 -2.57
N ASN A 212 19.20 -10.09 -3.24
CA ASN A 212 18.66 -9.43 -4.44
C ASN A 212 19.75 -9.29 -5.52
N PRO A 213 20.21 -10.41 -6.13
CA PRO A 213 21.34 -10.40 -7.04
C PRO A 213 21.05 -9.56 -8.28
N CYS A 214 21.93 -8.61 -8.58
CA CYS A 214 21.84 -7.76 -9.77
C CYS A 214 23.21 -7.19 -10.14
N GLY A 215 23.62 -7.37 -11.40
CA GLY A 215 24.88 -6.83 -11.93
C GLY A 215 24.70 -5.47 -12.61
N CYS A 216 23.85 -4.58 -12.09
CA CYS A 216 23.62 -3.26 -12.71
C CYS A 216 24.71 -2.24 -12.38
N GLY A 217 25.45 -2.43 -11.29
CA GLY A 217 26.50 -1.50 -10.84
C GLY A 217 25.99 -0.15 -10.34
N ALA A 218 24.67 0.03 -10.20
CA ALA A 218 24.09 1.28 -9.72
C ALA A 218 24.55 1.59 -8.29
N GLU A 219 24.87 2.86 -8.03
CA GLU A 219 25.20 3.37 -6.70
C GLU A 219 24.02 3.21 -5.74
N LYS A 220 24.32 2.94 -4.47
CA LYS A 220 23.31 2.71 -3.42
C LYS A 220 23.28 3.89 -2.47
N PHE A 221 22.13 4.52 -2.36
CA PHE A 221 21.91 5.64 -1.45
C PHE A 221 21.31 5.12 -0.14
N LEU A 222 22.05 5.32 0.94
CA LEU A 222 21.68 4.87 2.28
C LEU A 222 21.15 6.07 3.09
N ASN A 223 20.67 5.82 4.31
CA ASN A 223 20.08 6.85 5.17
C ASN A 223 20.98 8.09 5.28
N ASP A 224 20.34 9.26 5.40
CA ASP A 224 20.96 10.59 5.44
C ASP A 224 21.52 11.08 4.09
N HIS A 225 21.68 10.20 3.09
CA HIS A 225 22.00 10.64 1.74
C HIS A 225 20.82 11.43 1.13
N PRO A 226 21.04 12.56 0.44
CA PRO A 226 19.95 13.35 -0.18
C PRO A 226 19.05 12.53 -1.11
N LEU A 227 19.64 11.59 -1.85
CA LEU A 227 18.94 10.70 -2.79
C LEU A 227 18.37 9.41 -2.19
N CYS A 228 18.56 9.13 -0.89
CA CYS A 228 17.93 7.94 -0.30
C CYS A 228 16.41 8.11 -0.34
N GLU A 229 15.71 7.09 -0.84
CA GLU A 229 14.25 7.09 -0.93
C GLU A 229 13.60 6.55 0.35
N MET A 230 14.27 5.64 1.06
CA MET A 230 13.67 4.87 2.17
C MET A 230 13.48 5.69 3.45
N ASP A 231 14.42 6.56 3.79
CA ASP A 231 14.32 7.48 4.93
C ASP A 231 13.36 8.66 4.67
N LYS A 232 12.78 8.77 3.47
CA LYS A 232 11.79 9.81 3.11
C LYS A 232 10.35 9.32 3.22
N PHE A 233 10.12 8.07 3.67
CA PHE A 233 8.76 7.52 3.82
C PHE A 233 7.89 8.37 4.76
N GLY A 234 8.44 8.86 5.87
CA GLY A 234 7.71 9.72 6.80
C GLY A 234 7.20 11.01 6.14
N GLN A 235 8.06 11.70 5.39
CA GLN A 235 7.71 12.92 4.65
C GLN A 235 6.74 12.63 3.50
N MET A 236 6.87 11.49 2.85
CA MET A 236 5.95 11.03 1.81
C MET A 236 4.55 10.80 2.38
N MET A 237 4.45 10.12 3.54
CA MET A 237 3.18 9.79 4.21
C MET A 237 2.38 11.02 4.63
N GLN A 238 3.04 12.14 4.98
CA GLN A 238 2.36 13.42 5.29
C GLN A 238 1.43 13.91 4.17
N ARG A 239 1.63 13.43 2.95
CA ARG A 239 0.90 13.84 1.74
C ARG A 239 0.09 12.69 1.12
N ILE A 240 -0.04 11.55 1.80
CA ILE A 240 -0.91 10.43 1.38
C ILE A 240 -2.10 10.38 2.36
N PRO A 241 -3.36 10.51 1.87
CA PRO A 241 -4.54 10.65 2.74
C PRO A 241 -4.86 9.45 3.64
N GLU A 242 -4.59 8.24 3.17
CA GLU A 242 -4.98 7.00 3.85
C GLU A 242 -3.77 6.11 4.13
N HIS A 243 -3.87 5.33 5.21
CA HIS A 243 -2.89 4.33 5.57
C HIS A 243 -3.60 3.01 5.89
N ALA A 244 -3.08 1.91 5.34
CA ALA A 244 -3.58 0.57 5.60
C ALA A 244 -2.41 -0.40 5.82
N VAL A 245 -2.68 -1.51 6.50
CA VAL A 245 -1.70 -2.56 6.77
C VAL A 245 -2.20 -3.89 6.22
N ALA A 246 -1.42 -4.50 5.34
CA ALA A 246 -1.62 -5.87 4.90
C ALA A 246 -1.10 -6.84 5.97
N VAL A 247 -2.02 -7.37 6.78
CA VAL A 247 -1.75 -8.30 7.88
C VAL A 247 -1.66 -9.73 7.34
N ASP A 248 -0.61 -10.44 7.75
CA ASP A 248 -0.44 -11.87 7.49
C ASP A 248 -1.11 -12.73 8.56
N ASP A 249 -1.36 -14.00 8.21
CA ASP A 249 -2.10 -14.96 9.02
C ASP A 249 -1.56 -15.12 10.45
N HIS A 250 -0.26 -14.87 10.67
CA HIS A 250 0.43 -15.07 11.94
C HIS A 250 0.92 -13.79 12.61
N LEU A 251 0.48 -12.61 12.13
CA LEU A 251 0.84 -11.30 12.68
C LEU A 251 2.34 -10.96 12.62
N PHE A 252 3.13 -11.65 11.79
CA PHE A 252 4.56 -11.36 11.62
C PHE A 252 4.83 -9.98 11.01
N SER A 253 3.84 -9.37 10.36
CA SER A 253 3.91 -7.99 9.88
C SER A 253 4.24 -7.03 11.03
N PHE A 254 3.77 -7.33 12.25
CA PHE A 254 4.07 -6.57 13.46
C PHE A 254 5.42 -6.92 14.10
N SER A 255 6.20 -7.87 13.54
CA SER A 255 7.59 -8.12 13.91
C SER A 255 8.58 -7.44 12.95
N ARG A 256 8.09 -6.63 12.00
CA ARG A 256 8.91 -5.89 11.02
C ARG A 256 8.95 -4.41 11.37
N LEU A 257 10.15 -3.89 11.60
CA LEU A 257 10.32 -2.50 12.03
C LEU A 257 9.83 -1.49 10.99
N TRP A 258 10.00 -1.74 9.70
CA TRP A 258 9.48 -0.85 8.66
C TRP A 258 7.94 -0.74 8.67
N VAL A 259 7.22 -1.85 8.95
CA VAL A 259 5.76 -1.82 9.12
C VAL A 259 5.36 -1.04 10.38
N LEU A 260 6.07 -1.28 11.49
CA LEU A 260 5.84 -0.57 12.75
C LEU A 260 6.17 0.93 12.63
N LYS A 261 7.17 1.28 11.84
CA LYS A 261 7.56 2.65 11.52
C LYS A 261 6.46 3.40 10.75
N GLU A 262 5.88 2.76 9.74
CA GLU A 262 4.76 3.32 8.98
C GLU A 262 3.52 3.50 9.87
N LEU A 263 3.23 2.51 10.73
CA LEU A 263 2.18 2.62 11.76
C LEU A 263 2.41 3.76 12.76
N HIS A 264 3.63 3.88 13.27
CA HIS A 264 4.03 4.99 14.15
C HIS A 264 3.84 6.34 13.48
N THR A 265 4.27 6.46 12.22
CA THR A 265 4.10 7.68 11.42
C THR A 265 2.61 8.01 11.26
N ALA A 266 1.78 7.02 10.92
CA ALA A 266 0.33 7.20 10.80
C ALA A 266 -0.32 7.67 12.11
N LEU A 267 0.10 7.11 13.26
CA LEU A 267 -0.37 7.55 14.58
C LEU A 267 0.02 9.02 14.85
N CYS A 268 1.25 9.42 14.54
CA CYS A 268 1.71 10.81 14.70
C CYS A 268 0.94 11.79 13.79
N LEU A 269 0.47 11.33 12.63
CA LEU A 269 -0.35 12.12 11.70
C LEU A 269 -1.86 12.08 12.05
N GLY A 270 -2.27 11.35 13.09
CA GLY A 270 -3.68 11.20 13.46
C GLY A 270 -4.49 10.37 12.47
N MET A 271 -3.83 9.53 11.66
CA MET A 271 -4.49 8.64 10.69
C MET A 271 -4.96 7.35 11.37
N ASP A 272 -6.21 6.96 11.16
CA ASP A 272 -6.67 5.61 11.53
C ASP A 272 -6.21 4.61 10.47
N SER A 273 -5.38 3.66 10.88
CA SER A 273 -4.81 2.67 9.95
C SER A 273 -5.78 1.50 9.77
N GLU A 274 -6.28 1.28 8.56
CA GLU A 274 -7.17 0.13 8.28
C GLU A 274 -6.34 -1.15 8.14
N PHE A 275 -6.69 -2.22 8.87
CA PHE A 275 -6.00 -3.50 8.71
C PHE A 275 -6.76 -4.31 7.68
N CYS A 276 -6.02 -4.90 6.74
CA CYS A 276 -6.56 -5.69 5.64
C CYS A 276 -5.80 -7.02 5.55
N GLY A 277 -6.47 -8.08 5.11
CA GLY A 277 -5.88 -9.41 5.01
C GLY A 277 -6.61 -10.43 5.86
N ARG A 278 -5.87 -11.38 6.40
CA ARG A 278 -6.41 -12.52 7.16
C ARG A 278 -5.61 -12.68 8.44
N VAL A 279 -6.30 -13.04 9.52
CA VAL A 279 -5.69 -13.43 10.79
C VAL A 279 -6.20 -14.83 11.10
N ALA A 280 -5.29 -15.78 11.29
CA ALA A 280 -5.67 -17.14 11.61
C ALA A 280 -6.36 -17.17 12.99
N SER A 281 -7.45 -17.94 13.08
CA SER A 281 -8.33 -17.93 14.26
C SER A 281 -7.67 -18.44 15.54
N ASP A 282 -6.62 -19.24 15.41
CA ASP A 282 -5.81 -19.82 16.49
C ASP A 282 -4.68 -18.90 16.97
N VAL A 283 -4.42 -17.80 16.28
CA VAL A 283 -3.34 -16.87 16.64
C VAL A 283 -3.77 -15.99 17.82
N SER A 284 -3.08 -16.18 18.95
CA SER A 284 -3.26 -15.33 20.12
C SER A 284 -2.60 -13.97 19.89
N VAL A 285 -3.37 -12.89 20.01
CA VAL A 285 -2.85 -11.51 19.96
C VAL A 285 -1.89 -11.21 21.12
N SER A 286 -1.89 -12.05 22.17
CA SER A 286 -0.88 -11.96 23.25
C SER A 286 0.53 -12.38 22.81
N SER A 287 0.71 -12.94 21.60
CA SER A 287 2.03 -13.26 21.07
C SER A 287 2.77 -12.05 20.48
N LEU A 288 2.09 -10.91 20.34
CA LEU A 288 2.72 -9.69 19.87
C LEU A 288 3.84 -9.28 20.82
N GLN A 289 5.05 -9.17 20.26
CA GLN A 289 6.22 -8.75 20.99
C GLN A 289 6.30 -7.22 21.01
N SER A 290 7.01 -6.68 22.00
CA SER A 290 7.36 -5.26 22.03
C SER A 290 8.11 -4.87 20.74
N VAL A 291 7.88 -3.65 20.26
CA VAL A 291 8.59 -3.06 19.11
C VAL A 291 10.11 -3.21 19.22
N GLN A 292 10.66 -3.23 20.44
CA GLN A 292 12.08 -3.45 20.70
C GLN A 292 12.61 -4.79 20.18
N PHE A 293 11.76 -5.80 19.99
CA PHE A 293 12.15 -7.11 19.46
C PHE A 293 11.88 -7.25 17.96
N ALA A 294 11.24 -6.26 17.32
CA ALA A 294 10.99 -6.28 15.88
C ALA A 294 12.31 -6.16 15.09
N SER A 295 12.29 -6.59 13.83
CA SER A 295 13.48 -6.75 12.99
C SER A 295 13.49 -5.82 11.77
N ALA A 296 14.68 -5.33 11.42
CA ALA A 296 15.00 -4.70 10.15
C ALA A 296 16.20 -5.43 9.54
N SER A 297 16.33 -5.40 8.21
CA SER A 297 17.45 -6.05 7.52
C SER A 297 18.79 -5.36 7.80
N ARG A 298 18.77 -4.08 8.18
CA ARG A 298 19.95 -3.27 8.49
C ARG A 298 19.84 -2.74 9.91
N GLU A 299 20.96 -2.78 10.62
CA GLU A 299 21.03 -2.33 12.01
C GLU A 299 20.86 -0.80 12.14
N GLU A 300 21.31 -0.04 11.15
CA GLU A 300 21.11 1.42 11.11
C GLU A 300 19.62 1.81 11.04
N ASP A 301 18.83 1.13 10.20
CA ASP A 301 17.38 1.32 10.10
C ASP A 301 16.72 0.98 11.44
N ARG A 302 17.15 -0.12 12.07
CA ARG A 302 16.65 -0.53 13.38
C ARG A 302 16.87 0.56 14.42
N ARG A 303 18.08 1.12 14.52
CA ARG A 303 18.40 2.17 15.49
C ARG A 303 17.60 3.44 15.23
N MET A 304 17.51 3.88 13.98
CA MET A 304 16.76 5.07 13.59
C MET A 304 15.28 4.94 13.95
N ILE A 305 14.64 3.83 13.58
CA ILE A 305 13.21 3.61 13.82
C ILE A 305 12.91 3.53 15.32
N LEU A 306 13.71 2.77 16.08
CA LEU A 306 13.51 2.62 17.52
C LEU A 306 13.69 3.94 18.26
N LEU A 307 14.73 4.71 17.92
CA LEU A 307 14.97 6.02 18.51
C LEU A 307 13.80 6.96 18.26
N GLU A 308 13.25 6.97 17.05
CA GLU A 308 12.14 7.86 16.72
C GLU A 308 10.87 7.52 17.52
N ILE A 309 10.50 6.23 17.59
CA ILE A 309 9.33 5.77 18.36
C ILE A 309 9.48 6.13 19.84
N GLU A 310 10.65 5.88 20.42
CA GLU A 310 10.92 6.18 21.82
C GLU A 310 10.85 7.69 22.09
N SER A 311 11.45 8.49 21.22
CA SER A 311 11.48 9.95 21.37
C SER A 311 10.11 10.62 21.24
N SER A 312 9.15 9.99 20.53
CA SER A 312 7.85 10.60 20.25
C SER A 312 6.77 10.19 21.25
N ILE A 313 6.56 8.89 21.46
CA ILE A 313 5.43 8.35 22.25
C ILE A 313 5.88 7.31 23.28
N GLY A 314 7.11 6.80 23.16
CA GLY A 314 7.64 5.74 24.02
C GLY A 314 7.17 4.35 23.61
N TYR A 315 8.03 3.34 23.81
CA TYR A 315 7.72 1.96 23.42
C TYR A 315 6.44 1.42 24.08
N ALA A 316 6.25 1.67 25.38
CA ALA A 316 5.11 1.11 26.12
C ALA A 316 3.76 1.63 25.60
N ALA A 317 3.66 2.92 25.28
CA ALA A 317 2.43 3.50 24.74
C ALA A 317 2.19 3.04 23.30
N PHE A 318 3.25 2.96 22.49
CA PHE A 318 3.17 2.43 21.12
C PHE A 318 2.69 0.97 21.12
N ASP A 319 3.34 0.10 21.90
CA ASP A 319 2.99 -1.31 22.02
C ASP A 319 1.54 -1.50 22.48
N SER A 320 1.09 -0.68 23.45
CA SER A 320 -0.30 -0.69 23.92
C SER A 320 -1.29 -0.29 22.82
N ALA A 321 -0.97 0.75 22.05
CA ALA A 321 -1.80 1.21 20.93
C ALA A 321 -1.90 0.16 19.81
N ILE A 322 -0.78 -0.45 19.42
CA ILE A 322 -0.76 -1.52 18.41
C ILE A 322 -1.55 -2.74 18.92
N LEU A 323 -1.34 -3.16 20.17
CA LEU A 323 -2.05 -4.29 20.76
C LEU A 323 -3.57 -4.05 20.77
N ALA A 324 -4.02 -2.87 21.18
CA ALA A 324 -5.43 -2.51 21.20
C ALA A 324 -6.04 -2.54 19.79
N LYS A 325 -5.33 -1.95 18.80
CA LYS A 325 -5.77 -1.94 17.41
C LYS A 325 -5.85 -3.35 16.83
N VAL A 326 -4.82 -4.19 17.01
CA VAL A 326 -4.82 -5.58 16.54
C VAL A 326 -5.98 -6.38 17.14
N LYS A 327 -6.26 -6.22 18.44
CA LYS A 327 -7.41 -6.89 19.09
C LYS A 327 -8.74 -6.48 18.44
N CYS A 328 -8.94 -5.17 18.23
CA CYS A 328 -10.15 -4.64 17.63
C CYS A 328 -10.32 -5.11 16.17
N GLU A 329 -9.26 -5.04 15.36
CA GLU A 329 -9.32 -5.47 13.97
C GLU A 329 -9.51 -6.98 13.85
N ARG A 330 -8.81 -7.80 14.66
CA ARG A 330 -9.02 -9.26 14.68
C ARG A 330 -10.48 -9.62 14.96
N ALA A 331 -11.12 -8.95 15.91
CA ALA A 331 -12.54 -9.13 16.20
C ALA A 331 -13.41 -8.84 14.97
N LYS A 332 -13.11 -7.75 14.23
CA LYS A 332 -13.82 -7.38 12.98
C LYS A 332 -13.67 -8.46 11.91
N PHE A 333 -12.45 -8.95 11.67
CA PHE A 333 -12.18 -10.02 10.71
C PHE A 333 -12.90 -11.32 11.09
N ALA A 334 -12.77 -11.74 12.35
CA ALA A 334 -13.32 -12.99 12.84
C ALA A 334 -14.86 -12.99 12.76
N MET A 335 -15.50 -11.88 13.15
CA MET A 335 -16.95 -11.73 13.06
C MET A 335 -17.42 -11.78 11.61
N ALA A 336 -16.76 -11.02 10.72
CA ALA A 336 -17.15 -10.98 9.31
C ALA A 336 -16.97 -12.35 8.63
N ASP A 337 -15.87 -13.05 8.88
CA ASP A 337 -15.64 -14.41 8.37
C ASP A 337 -16.64 -15.43 8.92
N ALA A 338 -16.92 -15.41 10.24
CA ALA A 338 -17.88 -16.32 10.86
C ALA A 338 -19.29 -16.16 10.27
N VAL A 339 -19.72 -14.92 10.04
CA VAL A 339 -21.02 -14.62 9.42
C VAL A 339 -21.05 -15.01 7.95
N LEU A 340 -20.01 -14.66 7.16
CA LEU A 340 -19.96 -14.98 5.73
C LEU A 340 -19.92 -16.49 5.46
N ARG A 341 -19.20 -17.25 6.31
CA ARG A 341 -19.08 -18.71 6.22
C ARG A 341 -20.20 -19.47 6.94
N ARG A 342 -21.21 -18.78 7.47
CA ARG A 342 -22.38 -19.38 8.12
C ARG A 342 -22.03 -20.30 9.29
N ARG A 343 -21.11 -19.87 10.15
CA ARG A 343 -20.64 -20.62 11.33
C ARG A 343 -21.30 -20.09 12.61
N PRO A 344 -22.49 -20.57 13.02
CA PRO A 344 -23.19 -20.06 14.21
C PRO A 344 -22.33 -20.22 15.47
N ASP A 345 -21.65 -21.35 15.66
CA ASP A 345 -20.84 -21.58 16.86
C ASP A 345 -19.71 -20.55 17.00
N ALA A 346 -19.09 -20.15 15.88
CA ALA A 346 -18.07 -19.11 15.87
C ALA A 346 -18.66 -17.73 16.17
N VAL A 347 -19.84 -17.41 15.62
CA VAL A 347 -20.55 -16.16 15.95
C VAL A 347 -20.91 -16.13 17.45
N GLN A 348 -21.38 -17.25 18.01
CA GLN A 348 -21.72 -17.35 19.43
C GLN A 348 -20.48 -17.15 20.31
N ALA A 349 -19.37 -17.80 19.97
CA ALA A 349 -18.12 -17.67 20.70
C ALA A 349 -17.65 -16.21 20.73
N LEU A 350 -17.64 -15.53 19.57
CA LEU A 350 -17.24 -14.14 19.46
C LEU A 350 -18.15 -13.19 20.23
N LEU A 351 -19.48 -13.38 20.18
CA LEU A 351 -20.42 -12.55 20.94
C LEU A 351 -20.35 -12.77 22.46
N SER A 352 -19.76 -13.88 22.91
CA SER A 352 -19.50 -14.18 24.33
C SER A 352 -18.14 -13.65 24.83
N GLU A 353 -17.30 -13.09 23.94
CA GLU A 353 -16.06 -12.41 24.33
C GLU A 353 -16.35 -11.03 24.95
N ASP A 354 -15.30 -10.22 25.15
CA ASP A 354 -15.43 -8.85 25.64
C ASP A 354 -16.34 -8.00 24.71
N PRO A 355 -17.49 -7.51 25.19
CA PRO A 355 -18.42 -6.69 24.39
C PRO A 355 -17.82 -5.40 23.82
N ALA A 356 -16.72 -4.90 24.41
CA ALA A 356 -15.98 -3.75 23.89
C ALA A 356 -15.22 -4.08 22.59
N LEU A 357 -14.84 -5.35 22.39
CA LEU A 357 -14.10 -5.83 21.22
C LEU A 357 -15.03 -6.48 20.19
N CYS A 358 -15.92 -7.37 20.66
CA CYS A 358 -16.80 -8.17 19.84
C CYS A 358 -18.26 -7.87 20.21
N ASN A 359 -19.01 -7.22 19.32
CA ASN A 359 -20.44 -7.02 19.49
C ASN A 359 -21.17 -7.03 18.15
N ALA A 360 -22.50 -7.06 18.19
CA ALA A 360 -23.33 -7.18 17.00
C ALA A 360 -23.42 -5.88 16.17
N GLN A 361 -22.88 -4.77 16.69
CA GLN A 361 -22.80 -3.46 16.03
C GLN A 361 -21.43 -3.21 15.37
N LEU A 362 -20.53 -4.19 15.45
CA LEU A 362 -19.16 -4.05 15.00
C LEU A 362 -19.09 -3.60 13.53
N ARG A 363 -18.36 -2.52 13.29
CA ARG A 363 -18.20 -1.94 11.95
C ARG A 363 -16.92 -2.50 11.34
N CYS A 364 -17.08 -3.49 10.47
CA CYS A 364 -15.99 -4.05 9.68
C CYS A 364 -15.82 -3.24 8.37
N PHE A 365 -14.90 -3.67 7.50
CA PHE A 365 -14.55 -3.05 6.20
C PHE A 365 -15.64 -2.21 5.53
N SER A 366 -15.28 -1.00 5.12
CA SER A 366 -16.25 -0.02 4.55
C SER A 366 -17.48 0.18 5.45
N SER A 367 -17.28 0.17 6.76
CA SER A 367 -18.32 0.40 7.76
C SER A 367 -19.47 -0.62 7.77
N LYS A 368 -19.29 -1.82 7.22
CA LYS A 368 -20.34 -2.86 7.20
C LYS A 368 -20.54 -3.51 8.57
N SER A 369 -21.78 -3.69 8.96
CA SER A 369 -22.17 -4.47 10.16
C SER A 369 -22.28 -5.98 9.87
N PRO A 370 -22.31 -6.85 10.90
CA PRO A 370 -22.60 -8.28 10.73
C PRO A 370 -23.85 -8.56 9.90
N LEU A 371 -24.89 -7.74 10.02
CA LEU A 371 -26.12 -7.89 9.23
C LEU A 371 -25.91 -7.63 7.72
N HIS A 372 -24.95 -6.77 7.33
CA HIS A 372 -24.59 -6.60 5.92
C HIS A 372 -23.95 -7.88 5.36
N PHE A 373 -22.98 -8.46 6.08
CA PHE A 373 -22.35 -9.71 5.67
C PHE A 373 -23.33 -10.89 5.66
N LEU A 374 -24.32 -10.87 6.54
CA LEU A 374 -25.40 -11.85 6.52
C LEU A 374 -26.31 -11.65 5.30
N ALA A 375 -26.47 -10.43 4.80
CA ALA A 375 -27.24 -10.12 3.59
C ALA A 375 -26.50 -10.50 2.29
N GLU A 376 -25.17 -10.54 2.30
CA GLU A 376 -24.36 -10.95 1.14
C GLU A 376 -24.51 -12.46 0.82
N GLN A 377 -24.69 -12.80 -0.46
CA GLN A 377 -24.57 -14.17 -0.96
C GLN A 377 -23.09 -14.53 -1.11
N THR A 378 -22.70 -15.70 -0.60
CA THR A 378 -21.38 -16.28 -0.85
C THR A 378 -21.52 -17.52 -1.73
N ARG A 379 -20.65 -17.66 -2.73
CA ARG A 379 -20.63 -18.84 -3.63
C ARG A 379 -20.21 -20.14 -2.93
N SER A 380 -19.86 -20.08 -1.64
CA SER A 380 -19.10 -21.11 -0.92
C SER A 380 -19.93 -21.98 0.02
N ALA A 381 -21.18 -21.62 0.31
CA ALA A 381 -22.05 -22.48 1.11
C ALA A 381 -22.82 -23.42 0.18
N THR A 382 -22.92 -24.71 0.54
CA THR A 382 -23.94 -25.56 -0.07
C THR A 382 -25.30 -24.90 0.18
N GLU A 383 -26.14 -24.80 -0.85
CA GLU A 383 -27.43 -24.09 -0.76
C GLU A 383 -28.26 -24.54 0.46
N SER A 384 -28.13 -25.82 0.85
CA SER A 384 -28.80 -26.39 2.02
C SER A 384 -28.29 -25.86 3.37
N GLN A 385 -26.99 -25.61 3.52
CA GLN A 385 -26.42 -25.06 4.77
C GLN A 385 -26.70 -23.56 4.91
N ASP A 386 -26.67 -22.79 3.80
CA ASP A 386 -26.99 -21.35 3.82
C ASP A 386 -28.44 -21.14 4.30
N VAL A 387 -29.39 -21.92 3.76
CA VAL A 387 -30.81 -21.82 4.13
C VAL A 387 -31.06 -22.14 5.60
N ALA A 388 -30.35 -23.13 6.16
CA ALA A 388 -30.55 -23.55 7.55
C ALA A 388 -29.89 -22.60 8.56
N GLN A 389 -28.65 -22.17 8.31
CA GLN A 389 -27.85 -21.44 9.31
C GLN A 389 -28.05 -19.93 9.30
N ARG A 390 -28.43 -19.36 8.16
CA ARG A 390 -28.60 -17.90 8.02
C ARG A 390 -29.69 -17.33 8.94
N PRO A 391 -30.87 -17.97 9.11
CA PRO A 391 -31.84 -17.55 10.13
C PRO A 391 -31.30 -17.67 11.56
N VAL A 392 -30.53 -18.73 11.87
CA VAL A 392 -29.95 -18.93 13.20
C VAL A 392 -29.01 -17.77 13.55
N ILE A 393 -28.10 -17.42 12.64
CA ILE A 393 -27.16 -16.31 12.83
C ILE A 393 -27.90 -14.97 12.93
N LEU A 394 -28.95 -14.75 12.13
CA LEU A 394 -29.78 -13.54 12.24
C LEU A 394 -30.33 -13.38 13.66
N GLU A 395 -30.97 -14.43 14.18
CA GLU A 395 -31.57 -14.40 15.52
C GLU A 395 -30.52 -14.17 16.61
N MET A 396 -29.32 -14.76 16.46
CA MET A 396 -28.21 -14.51 17.38
C MET A 396 -27.77 -13.04 17.37
N LEU A 397 -27.59 -12.46 16.19
CA LEU A 397 -27.18 -11.05 16.04
C LEU A 397 -28.26 -10.09 16.58
N LEU A 398 -29.53 -10.35 16.29
CA LEU A 398 -30.64 -9.53 16.79
C LEU A 398 -30.80 -9.64 18.32
N ARG A 399 -30.65 -10.84 18.90
CA ARG A 399 -30.61 -11.02 20.37
C ARG A 399 -29.46 -10.27 21.02
N ALA A 400 -28.32 -10.19 20.34
CA ALA A 400 -27.18 -9.37 20.72
C ALA A 400 -27.36 -7.88 20.36
N ARG A 401 -28.59 -7.44 20.08
CA ARG A 401 -28.98 -6.06 19.78
C ARG A 401 -28.29 -5.46 18.56
N ALA A 402 -28.08 -6.25 17.50
CA ALA A 402 -27.69 -5.70 16.19
C ALA A 402 -28.74 -4.70 15.71
N ASP A 403 -28.31 -3.51 15.28
CA ASP A 403 -29.21 -2.51 14.71
C ASP A 403 -29.31 -2.73 13.20
N PRO A 404 -30.51 -3.05 12.67
CA PRO A 404 -30.71 -3.28 11.25
C PRO A 404 -30.56 -2.01 10.39
N ASN A 405 -30.55 -0.83 11.02
CA ASN A 405 -30.48 0.47 10.37
C ASN A 405 -29.07 1.06 10.31
N LEU A 406 -28.07 0.36 10.86
CA LEU A 406 -26.69 0.80 10.72
C LEU A 406 -26.33 1.01 9.24
N PRO A 407 -25.85 2.19 8.85
CA PRO A 407 -25.38 2.42 7.49
C PRO A 407 -23.94 1.94 7.31
N ASP A 408 -23.62 1.37 6.15
CA ASP A 408 -22.25 1.21 5.69
C ASP A 408 -21.62 2.55 5.23
N ALA A 409 -20.39 2.53 4.69
CA ALA A 409 -19.69 3.74 4.25
C ALA A 409 -20.40 4.49 3.10
N LEU A 410 -21.34 3.85 2.40
CA LEU A 410 -22.16 4.45 1.34
C LEU A 410 -23.56 4.84 1.84
N GLY A 411 -23.83 4.70 3.14
CA GLY A 411 -25.15 4.94 3.71
C GLY A 411 -26.14 3.81 3.49
N ARG A 412 -25.70 2.64 3.01
CA ARG A 412 -26.59 1.51 2.74
C ARG A 412 -26.86 0.74 4.03
N THR A 413 -28.09 0.30 4.21
CA THR A 413 -28.51 -0.58 5.31
C THR A 413 -28.45 -2.06 4.91
N ALA A 414 -28.67 -2.97 5.87
CA ALA A 414 -28.78 -4.40 5.56
C ALA A 414 -29.89 -4.71 4.53
N LEU A 415 -30.99 -3.93 4.51
CA LEU A 415 -32.05 -4.08 3.50
C LEU A 415 -31.57 -3.71 2.08
N HIS A 416 -30.73 -2.68 1.94
CA HIS A 416 -30.09 -2.37 0.66
C HIS A 416 -29.22 -3.53 0.21
N ALA A 417 -28.42 -4.10 1.12
CA ALA A 417 -27.59 -5.27 0.81
C ALA A 417 -28.42 -6.50 0.40
N ILE A 418 -29.57 -6.76 1.03
CA ILE A 418 -30.48 -7.84 0.61
C ILE A 418 -31.00 -7.62 -0.81
N CYS A 419 -31.38 -6.39 -1.15
CA CYS A 419 -31.86 -6.05 -2.48
C CYS A 419 -30.74 -6.14 -3.52
N GLN A 420 -29.54 -5.69 -3.15
CA GLN A 420 -28.35 -5.71 -3.99
C GLN A 420 -27.80 -7.11 -4.21
N TRP A 421 -27.86 -8.03 -3.25
CA TRP A 421 -27.15 -9.32 -3.31
C TRP A 421 -28.06 -10.54 -3.37
N ASN A 422 -29.27 -10.38 -3.91
CA ASN A 422 -30.22 -11.48 -4.07
C ASN A 422 -30.57 -12.20 -2.73
N GLY A 423 -30.71 -11.43 -1.64
CA GLY A 423 -31.19 -11.96 -0.36
C GLY A 423 -32.68 -12.34 -0.41
N SER A 424 -33.14 -13.18 0.52
CA SER A 424 -34.52 -13.69 0.52
C SER A 424 -35.52 -12.71 1.13
N ALA A 425 -36.77 -12.77 0.67
CA ALA A 425 -37.87 -12.02 1.28
C ALA A 425 -38.06 -12.38 2.77
N ALA A 426 -37.80 -13.63 3.15
CA ALA A 426 -37.84 -14.06 4.54
C ALA A 426 -36.83 -13.32 5.43
N LEU A 427 -35.61 -13.06 4.93
CA LEU A 427 -34.60 -12.29 5.66
C LEU A 427 -35.02 -10.83 5.81
N ALA A 428 -35.55 -10.22 4.74
CA ALA A 428 -36.08 -8.85 4.78
C ALA A 428 -37.22 -8.70 5.80
N ARG A 429 -38.20 -9.62 5.79
CA ARG A 429 -39.33 -9.63 6.73
C ARG A 429 -38.87 -9.66 8.19
N ARG A 430 -37.87 -10.48 8.51
CA ARG A 430 -37.32 -10.55 9.88
C ARG A 430 -36.60 -9.27 10.30
N LEU A 431 -35.85 -8.64 9.39
CA LEU A 431 -35.22 -7.35 9.68
C LEU A 431 -36.27 -6.24 9.87
N VAL A 432 -37.30 -6.18 9.04
CA VAL A 432 -38.41 -5.22 9.19
C VAL A 432 -39.16 -5.46 10.52
N ALA A 433 -39.40 -6.72 10.90
CA ALA A 433 -39.96 -7.04 12.21
C ALA A 433 -39.06 -6.60 13.38
N ALA A 434 -37.76 -6.48 13.15
CA ALA A 434 -36.78 -5.90 14.06
C ALA A 434 -36.61 -4.37 13.89
N ALA A 435 -37.59 -3.69 13.29
CA ALA A 435 -37.62 -2.25 13.03
C ALA A 435 -36.58 -1.74 12.01
N ALA A 436 -36.25 -2.54 10.99
CA ALA A 436 -35.50 -2.05 9.84
C ALA A 436 -36.31 -1.03 9.02
N ASP A 437 -35.72 0.12 8.76
CA ASP A 437 -36.27 1.21 7.97
C ASP A 437 -36.23 0.87 6.48
N VAL A 438 -37.41 0.62 5.91
CA VAL A 438 -37.61 0.33 4.48
C VAL A 438 -37.50 1.58 3.61
N ALA A 439 -37.56 2.78 4.20
CA ALA A 439 -37.47 4.08 3.52
C ALA A 439 -36.08 4.72 3.65
N ALA A 440 -35.12 4.06 4.33
CA ALA A 440 -33.74 4.51 4.43
C ALA A 440 -33.15 4.75 3.04
N LYS A 441 -32.40 5.85 2.87
CA LYS A 441 -31.76 6.21 1.60
C LYS A 441 -30.24 6.10 1.72
N ALA A 442 -29.62 5.47 0.73
CA ALA A 442 -28.17 5.51 0.62
C ALA A 442 -27.67 6.95 0.50
N THR A 443 -26.54 7.27 1.13
CA THR A 443 -26.05 8.65 1.25
C THR A 443 -25.01 9.01 0.20
N ALA A 444 -24.35 8.00 -0.39
CA ALA A 444 -23.28 8.17 -1.37
C ALA A 444 -23.22 7.05 -2.42
N GLY A 445 -22.34 7.22 -3.41
CA GLY A 445 -22.09 6.25 -4.48
C GLY A 445 -23.18 6.21 -5.55
N SER A 446 -23.13 5.19 -6.41
CA SER A 446 -24.06 5.00 -7.53
C SER A 446 -25.54 4.81 -7.12
N LEU A 447 -25.78 4.54 -5.83
CA LEU A 447 -27.10 4.30 -5.25
C LEU A 447 -27.59 5.49 -4.42
N GLN A 448 -26.87 6.61 -4.39
CA GLN A 448 -27.23 7.77 -3.58
C GLN A 448 -28.70 8.18 -3.77
N GLY A 449 -29.39 8.41 -2.66
CA GLY A 449 -30.78 8.82 -2.60
C GLY A 449 -31.79 7.69 -2.84
N LYS A 450 -31.35 6.49 -3.22
CA LYS A 450 -32.23 5.35 -3.45
C LYS A 450 -32.53 4.61 -2.15
N THR A 451 -33.78 4.17 -2.04
CA THR A 451 -34.29 3.21 -1.05
C THR A 451 -34.04 1.75 -1.47
N PRO A 452 -34.19 0.77 -0.56
CA PRO A 452 -34.14 -0.65 -0.93
C PRO A 452 -35.12 -1.04 -2.04
N ALA A 453 -36.35 -0.50 -2.04
CA ALA A 453 -37.34 -0.79 -3.08
C ALA A 453 -36.96 -0.19 -4.44
N GLU A 454 -36.47 1.06 -4.46
CA GLU A 454 -35.99 1.72 -5.69
C GLU A 454 -34.79 1.01 -6.31
N LEU A 455 -33.94 0.39 -5.48
CA LEU A 455 -32.83 -0.44 -5.98
C LEU A 455 -33.32 -1.63 -6.82
N LEU A 456 -34.38 -2.31 -6.38
CA LEU A 456 -34.98 -3.42 -7.13
C LEU A 456 -35.60 -2.96 -8.46
N MET A 457 -36.09 -1.72 -8.51
CA MET A 457 -36.66 -1.15 -9.74
C MET A 457 -35.57 -0.73 -10.74
N SER A 458 -34.37 -0.35 -10.29
CA SER A 458 -33.26 -0.02 -11.17
C SER A 458 -32.58 -1.28 -11.74
N GLU A 459 -33.00 -1.69 -12.94
CA GLU A 459 -32.52 -2.93 -13.58
C GLU A 459 -31.03 -2.91 -13.97
N ASP A 460 -30.51 -1.76 -14.42
CA ASP A 460 -29.20 -1.72 -15.06
C ASP A 460 -28.02 -1.81 -14.07
N THR A 461 -28.17 -1.22 -12.89
CA THR A 461 -27.08 -1.17 -11.88
C THR A 461 -26.86 -2.53 -11.21
N VAL A 462 -27.94 -3.27 -10.94
CA VAL A 462 -27.86 -4.57 -10.21
C VAL A 462 -27.36 -5.68 -11.14
N LYS A 463 -27.84 -5.72 -12.39
CA LYS A 463 -27.44 -6.73 -13.38
C LYS A 463 -25.93 -6.67 -13.66
N LEU A 464 -25.38 -5.46 -13.86
CA LEU A 464 -23.96 -5.30 -14.18
C LEU A 464 -23.06 -5.77 -13.02
N GLU A 465 -23.44 -5.47 -11.77
CA GLU A 465 -22.70 -5.92 -10.58
C GLU A 465 -22.81 -7.44 -10.36
N HIS A 466 -23.99 -8.04 -10.58
CA HIS A 466 -24.18 -9.50 -10.48
C HIS A 466 -23.39 -10.26 -11.53
N VAL A 467 -23.40 -9.78 -12.78
CA VAL A 467 -22.62 -10.34 -13.89
C VAL A 467 -21.14 -10.29 -13.58
N ASN A 468 -20.64 -9.14 -13.10
CA ASN A 468 -19.25 -9.00 -12.69
C ASN A 468 -18.89 -10.02 -11.61
N ARG A 469 -19.75 -10.21 -10.59
CA ARG A 469 -19.57 -11.20 -9.52
C ARG A 469 -19.94 -12.64 -9.89
N GLY A 470 -20.37 -12.89 -11.13
CA GLY A 470 -21.01 -14.12 -11.62
C GLY A 470 -21.95 -14.77 -10.60
N LEU A 471 -22.79 -13.94 -9.98
CA LEU A 471 -23.91 -14.39 -9.17
C LEU A 471 -25.08 -14.72 -10.11
N THR A 472 -25.93 -15.65 -9.72
CA THR A 472 -27.16 -15.93 -10.48
C THR A 472 -28.17 -14.83 -10.22
N GLU A 473 -28.82 -14.35 -11.29
CA GLU A 473 -29.87 -13.35 -11.17
C GLU A 473 -31.03 -13.86 -10.29
N ARG A 474 -31.63 -12.94 -9.52
CA ARG A 474 -32.87 -13.24 -8.81
C ARG A 474 -33.96 -13.59 -9.81
N SER A 475 -34.74 -14.64 -9.55
CA SER A 475 -35.92 -14.94 -10.37
C SER A 475 -36.90 -13.77 -10.35
N SER A 476 -37.62 -13.54 -11.45
CA SER A 476 -38.63 -12.48 -11.55
C SER A 476 -39.64 -12.56 -10.40
N ALA A 477 -40.13 -13.77 -10.11
CA ALA A 477 -41.06 -14.03 -9.01
C ALA A 477 -40.51 -13.62 -7.64
N ALA A 478 -39.26 -13.98 -7.31
CA ALA A 478 -38.67 -13.61 -6.02
C ALA A 478 -38.38 -12.10 -5.93
N LYS A 479 -38.08 -11.45 -7.07
CA LYS A 479 -37.89 -9.99 -7.15
C LYS A 479 -39.20 -9.26 -6.89
N GLU A 480 -40.27 -9.69 -7.56
CA GLU A 480 -41.62 -9.14 -7.40
C GLU A 480 -42.14 -9.33 -5.98
N GLU A 481 -41.93 -10.51 -5.37
CA GLU A 481 -42.33 -10.76 -3.99
C GLU A 481 -41.67 -9.78 -3.00
N LEU A 482 -40.34 -9.63 -3.09
CA LEU A 482 -39.62 -8.72 -2.20
C LEU A 482 -40.00 -7.26 -2.45
N LEU A 483 -40.14 -6.85 -3.71
CA LEU A 483 -40.55 -5.49 -4.06
C LEU A 483 -41.95 -5.17 -3.53
N ALA A 484 -42.92 -6.07 -3.74
CA ALA A 484 -44.28 -5.92 -3.24
C ALA A 484 -44.31 -5.79 -1.72
N PHE A 485 -43.51 -6.60 -1.01
CA PHE A 485 -43.37 -6.50 0.44
C PHE A 485 -42.83 -5.13 0.88
N LEU A 486 -41.69 -4.67 0.34
CA LEU A 486 -41.08 -3.41 0.73
C LEU A 486 -41.97 -2.19 0.41
N LEU A 487 -42.69 -2.22 -0.71
CA LEU A 487 -43.64 -1.16 -1.07
C LEU A 487 -44.87 -1.14 -0.15
N ALA A 488 -45.29 -2.29 0.38
CA ALA A 488 -46.40 -2.35 1.32
C ALA A 488 -46.00 -1.77 2.68
N GLU A 489 -44.84 -2.15 3.20
CA GLU A 489 -44.33 -1.65 4.50
C GLU A 489 -43.95 -0.16 4.45
N GLY A 490 -43.44 0.34 3.32
CA GLY A 490 -43.06 1.76 3.18
C GLY A 490 -44.22 2.74 2.96
N ARG A 491 -45.47 2.25 2.90
CA ARG A 491 -46.69 3.07 2.80
C ARG A 491 -47.38 3.30 4.16
N VAL A 492 -46.94 2.59 5.18
CA VAL A 492 -47.41 2.69 6.57
C VAL A 492 -46.56 3.71 7.31
#